data_AF-A0A1D6M4F2-F1
#
_entry.id   AF-A0A1D6M4F2-F1
#
_cell.length_a   1.000
_cell.length_b   1.000
_cell.length_c   1.000
_cell.angle_alpha   90.00
_cell.angle_beta   90.00
_cell.angle_gamma   90.00
#
_symmetry.space_group_name_H-M   'P 1'
#
loop_
_entity.id
_entity.type
_entity.pdbx_description
1 polymer ?
#
loop_
_entity_poly.entity_id
_entity_poly.type
_entity_poly.pdbx_seq_one_letter_code
_entity_poly.pdbx_strand_id
1 'polypeptide(L)'
;MGSIIFEPWKRLWKSWAPPKCKFFLWLAIRNKCWTSDRLERRSLDHPKSCLLCDQSQETIQHLLCTCVFARQFWHTILLPLGFGNLSPSGDEISFADWWRKVSKKIH
;
A
#
# COMPACT_ATOMS: atom_id res chain seq x y z
N MET A 1 -9.71 -5.21 22.70
CA MET A 1 -9.82 -3.82 22.20
C MET A 1 -8.45 -3.36 21.74
N GLY A 2 -8.15 -3.46 20.45
CA GLY A 2 -6.81 -3.13 19.91
C GLY A 2 -6.74 -1.70 19.43
N SER A 3 -6.19 -0.80 20.24
CA SER A 3 -5.79 0.53 19.80
C SER A 3 -4.51 0.41 18.97
N ILE A 4 -4.66 0.37 17.65
CA ILE A 4 -3.53 0.56 16.74
C ILE A 4 -3.07 2.01 16.86
N ILE A 5 -1.94 2.22 17.53
CA ILE A 5 -1.20 3.49 17.60
C ILE A 5 -0.58 3.73 16.20
N PHE A 6 -1.42 4.03 15.21
CA PHE A 6 -1.00 4.29 13.84
C PHE A 6 -0.82 5.80 13.62
N GLU A 7 0.32 6.36 14.05
CA GLU A 7 0.65 7.79 13.89
C GLU A 7 0.30 8.41 12.51
N PRO A 8 0.45 7.71 11.36
CA PRO A 8 0.10 8.26 10.06
C PRO A 8 -1.41 8.47 9.81
N TRP A 9 -2.33 8.01 10.69
CA TRP A 9 -3.78 8.31 10.53
C TRP A 9 -4.02 9.81 10.58
N LYS A 10 -3.37 10.53 11.50
CA LYS A 10 -3.52 11.99 11.62
C LYS A 10 -3.13 12.69 10.32
N ARG A 11 -2.03 12.25 9.70
CA ARG A 11 -1.53 12.78 8.42
C ARG A 11 -2.48 12.48 7.27
N LEU A 12 -3.01 11.25 7.21
CA LEU A 12 -3.99 10.85 6.20
C LEU A 12 -5.23 11.76 6.21
N TRP A 13 -5.82 11.98 7.38
CA TRP A 13 -7.04 12.78 7.48
C TRP A 13 -6.80 14.29 7.29
N LYS A 14 -5.60 14.79 7.68
CA LYS A 14 -5.17 16.17 7.42
C LYS A 14 -4.75 16.46 5.98
N SER A 15 -4.52 15.44 5.15
CA SER A 15 -4.13 15.63 3.76
C SER A 15 -5.23 16.31 2.92
N TRP A 16 -4.85 16.94 1.81
CA TRP A 16 -5.78 17.49 0.82
C TRP A 16 -6.40 16.42 -0.11
N ALA A 17 -6.17 15.13 0.16
CA ALA A 17 -6.69 14.06 -0.67
C ALA A 17 -8.23 13.98 -0.65
N PRO A 18 -8.88 13.59 -1.75
CA PRO A 18 -10.32 13.36 -1.77
C PRO A 18 -10.78 12.33 -0.72
N PRO A 19 -12.00 12.44 -0.16
CA PRO A 19 -12.50 11.53 0.86
C PRO A 19 -12.46 10.04 0.47
N LYS A 20 -12.72 9.73 -0.82
CA LYS A 20 -12.64 8.37 -1.35
C LYS A 20 -11.23 7.79 -1.23
N CYS A 21 -10.19 8.58 -1.55
CA CYS A 21 -8.80 8.18 -1.43
C CYS A 21 -8.38 7.99 0.03
N LYS A 22 -8.82 8.90 0.92
CA LYS A 22 -8.58 8.79 2.37
C LYS A 22 -9.17 7.50 2.93
N PHE A 23 -10.42 7.20 2.57
CA PHE A 23 -11.11 5.99 3.03
C PHE A 23 -10.44 4.72 2.51
N PHE A 24 -10.08 4.69 1.22
CA PHE A 24 -9.33 3.57 0.64
C PHE A 24 -8.01 3.32 1.38
N LEU A 25 -7.21 4.38 1.59
CA LEU A 25 -5.92 4.23 2.25
C LEU A 25 -6.07 3.77 3.70
N TRP A 26 -7.09 4.28 4.40
CA TRP A 26 -7.42 3.85 5.75
C TRP A 26 -7.78 2.36 5.82
N LEU A 27 -8.56 1.85 4.86
CA LEU A 27 -8.81 0.41 4.74
C LEU A 27 -7.53 -0.36 4.43
N ALA A 28 -6.68 0.16 3.53
CA ALA A 28 -5.45 -0.50 3.12
C ALA A 28 -4.46 -0.67 4.27
N ILE A 29 -4.27 0.38 5.07
CA ILE A 29 -3.44 0.37 6.29
C ILE A 29 -3.96 -0.67 7.30
N ARG A 30 -5.28 -0.81 7.42
CA ARG A 30 -5.89 -1.81 8.32
C ARG A 30 -5.90 -3.22 7.71
N ASN A 31 -5.31 -3.40 6.53
CA ASN A 31 -5.38 -4.61 5.74
C ASN A 31 -6.82 -5.05 5.44
N LYS A 32 -7.80 -4.13 5.42
CA LYS A 32 -9.24 -4.39 5.28
C LYS A 32 -9.78 -4.22 3.85
N CYS A 33 -8.93 -3.90 2.87
CA CYS A 33 -9.33 -3.81 1.47
C CYS A 33 -9.73 -5.18 0.91
N TRP A 34 -10.79 -5.22 0.11
CA TRP A 34 -11.15 -6.39 -0.68
C TRP A 34 -10.03 -6.68 -1.68
N THR A 35 -9.33 -7.78 -1.45
CA THR A 35 -8.23 -8.31 -2.27
C THR A 35 -8.44 -9.81 -2.39
N SER A 36 -7.82 -10.45 -3.38
CA SER A 36 -8.07 -11.87 -3.65
C SER A 36 -7.83 -12.78 -2.45
N ASP A 37 -6.86 -12.49 -1.57
CA ASP A 37 -6.66 -13.18 -0.26
C ASP A 37 -7.93 -13.18 0.63
N ARG A 38 -8.74 -12.12 0.59
CA ARG A 38 -9.99 -12.05 1.37
C ARG A 38 -11.17 -12.74 0.68
N LEU A 39 -11.15 -12.83 -0.65
CA LEU A 39 -12.12 -13.60 -1.42
C LEU A 39 -11.89 -15.10 -1.20
N GLU A 40 -10.62 -15.52 -1.21
CA GLU A 40 -10.19 -16.89 -0.89
C GLU A 40 -10.68 -17.34 0.48
N ARG A 41 -10.46 -16.51 1.53
CA ARG A 41 -10.98 -16.80 2.88
C ARG A 41 -12.50 -16.92 2.97
N ARG A 42 -13.22 -16.43 1.97
CA ARG A 42 -14.69 -16.50 1.87
C ARG A 42 -15.17 -17.54 0.86
N SER A 43 -14.26 -18.36 0.32
CA SER A 43 -14.55 -19.36 -0.71
C SER A 43 -15.23 -18.78 -1.95
N LEU A 44 -14.91 -17.52 -2.29
CA LEU A 44 -15.38 -16.86 -3.51
C LEU A 44 -14.34 -17.04 -4.62
N ASP A 45 -14.79 -17.03 -5.87
CA ASP A 45 -13.91 -17.12 -7.03
C ASP A 45 -12.91 -15.96 -7.05
N HIS A 46 -11.65 -16.26 -7.29
CA HIS A 46 -10.55 -15.31 -7.19
C HIS A 46 -9.34 -15.76 -8.03
N PRO A 47 -8.60 -14.82 -8.61
CA PRO A 47 -7.37 -15.14 -9.31
C PRO A 47 -6.31 -15.65 -8.31
N LYS A 48 -5.61 -16.71 -8.68
CA LYS A 48 -4.54 -17.34 -7.86
C LYS A 48 -3.30 -16.44 -7.72
N SER A 49 -3.10 -15.56 -8.68
CA SER A 49 -1.95 -14.65 -8.79
C SER A 49 -2.42 -13.21 -8.94
N CYS A 50 -1.57 -12.26 -8.57
CA CYS A 50 -1.81 -10.84 -8.78
C CYS A 50 -1.89 -10.51 -10.27
N LEU A 51 -2.99 -9.87 -10.69
CA LEU A 51 -3.23 -9.53 -12.10
C LEU A 51 -2.23 -8.53 -12.69
N LEU A 52 -1.45 -7.83 -11.86
CA LEU A 52 -0.47 -6.84 -12.30
C LEU A 52 0.91 -7.44 -12.59
N CYS A 53 1.35 -8.43 -11.81
CA CYS A 53 2.69 -9.00 -11.93
C CYS A 53 2.71 -10.49 -12.25
N ASP A 54 1.59 -11.19 -12.05
CA ASP A 54 1.41 -12.63 -12.21
C ASP A 54 2.42 -13.52 -11.45
N GLN A 55 3.09 -12.98 -10.43
CA GLN A 55 4.19 -13.64 -9.72
C GLN A 55 3.85 -14.12 -8.31
N SER A 56 2.87 -13.50 -7.65
CA SER A 56 2.53 -13.82 -6.26
C SER A 56 1.07 -13.53 -5.96
N GLN A 57 0.56 -14.09 -4.86
CA GLN A 57 -0.81 -13.89 -4.40
C GLN A 57 -1.13 -12.39 -4.22
N GLU A 58 -2.33 -11.99 -4.65
CA GLU A 58 -2.78 -10.62 -4.52
C GLU A 58 -3.20 -10.30 -3.07
N THR A 59 -2.35 -9.51 -2.41
CA THR A 59 -2.65 -8.88 -1.13
C THR A 59 -2.58 -7.37 -1.27
N ILE A 60 -3.21 -6.62 -0.35
CA ILE A 60 -3.14 -5.15 -0.40
C ILE A 60 -1.71 -4.63 -0.19
N GLN A 61 -0.91 -5.34 0.61
CA GLN A 61 0.50 -5.02 0.81
C GLN A 61 1.29 -5.24 -0.47
N HIS A 62 0.98 -6.32 -1.19
CA HIS A 62 1.55 -6.59 -2.49
C HIS A 62 1.17 -5.52 -3.51
N LEU A 63 -0.13 -5.27 -3.70
CA LEU A 63 -0.63 -4.28 -4.67
C LEU A 63 -0.08 -2.86 -4.45
N LEU A 64 0.16 -2.46 -3.19
CA LEU A 64 0.60 -1.11 -2.88
C LEU A 64 2.11 -0.95 -2.71
N CYS A 65 2.84 -2.02 -2.40
CA CYS A 65 4.23 -1.90 -1.95
C CYS A 65 5.16 -2.96 -2.56
N THR A 66 4.82 -4.25 -2.50
CA THR A 66 5.78 -5.32 -2.85
C THR A 66 5.72 -5.75 -4.32
N CYS A 67 4.61 -5.48 -5.00
CA CYS A 67 4.43 -5.79 -6.41
C CYS A 67 5.45 -5.07 -7.28
N VAL A 68 6.02 -5.78 -8.27
CA VAL A 68 6.98 -5.20 -9.22
C VAL A 68 6.37 -3.99 -9.93
N PHE A 69 5.11 -4.09 -10.35
CA PHE A 69 4.36 -2.99 -10.93
C PHE A 69 4.21 -1.81 -9.97
N ALA A 70 3.86 -2.07 -8.70
CA ALA A 70 3.72 -1.03 -7.69
C ALA A 70 5.04 -0.29 -7.43
N ARG A 71 6.17 -1.03 -7.37
CA ARG A 71 7.51 -0.44 -7.19
C ARG A 71 7.88 0.46 -8.35
N GLN A 72 7.64 0.02 -9.59
CA GLN A 72 7.85 0.83 -10.79
C GLN A 72 6.97 2.08 -10.79
N PHE A 73 5.68 1.94 -10.45
CA PHE A 73 4.75 3.05 -10.34
C PHE A 73 5.26 4.13 -9.35
N TRP A 74 5.65 3.71 -8.14
CA TRP A 74 6.20 4.64 -7.15
C TRP A 74 7.51 5.28 -7.59
N HIS A 75 8.40 4.51 -8.21
CA HIS A 75 9.65 5.05 -8.74
C HIS A 75 9.40 6.13 -9.79
N THR A 76 8.49 5.91 -10.73
CA THR A 76 8.11 6.89 -11.77
C THR A 76 7.54 8.18 -11.18
N ILE A 77 6.76 8.09 -10.10
CA ILE A 77 6.20 9.28 -9.42
C ILE A 77 7.26 10.02 -8.60
N LEU A 78 8.14 9.29 -7.92
CA LEU A 78 9.12 9.88 -6.99
C LEU A 78 10.38 10.39 -7.69
N LEU A 79 10.72 9.85 -8.85
CA LEU A 79 11.92 10.22 -9.60
C LEU A 79 11.94 11.71 -10.00
N PRO A 80 10.87 12.30 -10.58
CA PRO A 80 10.85 13.74 -10.90
C PRO A 80 10.94 14.64 -9.67
N LEU A 81 10.61 14.13 -8.48
CA LEU A 81 10.66 14.87 -7.23
C LEU A 81 12.03 14.77 -6.54
N GLY A 82 13.01 14.07 -7.13
CA GLY A 82 14.33 13.82 -6.52
C GLY A 82 14.32 12.73 -5.45
N PHE A 83 13.21 12.00 -5.29
CA PHE A 83 13.02 10.97 -4.27
C PHE A 83 13.01 9.54 -4.82
N GLY A 84 13.61 9.31 -6.00
CA GLY A 84 13.60 7.99 -6.66
C GLY A 84 14.16 6.85 -5.80
N ASN A 85 15.05 7.15 -4.85
CA ASN A 85 15.60 6.20 -3.86
C ASN A 85 14.65 5.85 -2.71
N LEU A 86 13.48 6.51 -2.62
CA LEU A 86 12.44 6.24 -1.63
C LEU A 86 11.36 5.28 -2.14
N SER A 87 11.46 4.82 -3.40
CA SER A 87 10.58 3.78 -3.92
C SER A 87 10.66 2.51 -3.06
N PRO A 88 9.56 1.75 -2.91
CA PRO A 88 9.60 0.53 -2.12
C PRO A 88 10.60 -0.47 -2.69
N SER A 89 11.47 -0.99 -1.84
CA SER A 89 12.46 -2.03 -2.19
C SER A 89 11.83 -3.42 -2.08
N GLY A 90 12.53 -4.45 -2.59
CA GLY A 90 12.08 -5.85 -2.48
C GLY A 90 11.92 -6.36 -1.05
N ASP A 91 12.62 -5.75 -0.09
CA ASP A 91 12.60 -6.15 1.32
C ASP A 91 11.43 -5.56 2.13
N GLU A 92 10.68 -4.62 1.55
CA GLU A 92 9.56 -3.97 2.23
C GLU A 92 8.33 -4.89 2.18
N ILE A 93 7.77 -5.26 3.34
CA ILE A 93 6.63 -6.19 3.47
C ILE A 93 5.33 -5.43 3.77
N SER A 94 5.43 -4.18 4.22
CA SER A 94 4.34 -3.40 4.79
C SER A 94 4.29 -1.99 4.19
N PHE A 95 3.20 -1.70 3.48
CA PHE A 95 2.88 -0.38 2.94
C PHE A 95 2.88 0.69 4.05
N ALA A 96 2.37 0.33 5.23
CA ALA A 96 2.30 1.23 6.37
C ALA A 96 3.70 1.66 6.87
N ASP A 97 4.66 0.73 6.87
CA ASP A 97 6.01 1.00 7.36
C ASP A 97 6.85 1.74 6.32
N TRP A 98 6.75 1.33 5.05
CA TRP A 98 7.31 2.08 3.93
C TRP A 98 6.79 3.52 3.91
N TRP A 99 5.47 3.72 3.97
CA TRP A 99 4.86 5.05 3.97
C TRP A 99 5.35 5.91 5.13
N ARG A 100 5.49 5.33 6.32
CA ARG A 100 6.03 6.01 7.50
C ARG A 100 7.47 6.48 7.27
N LYS A 101 8.32 5.61 6.72
CA LYS A 101 9.73 5.90 6.40
C LYS A 101 9.85 7.03 5.37
N VAL A 102 9.08 6.96 4.29
CA VAL A 102 9.07 7.98 3.24
C VAL A 102 8.55 9.32 3.75
N SER A 103 7.45 9.31 4.52
CA SER A 103 6.83 10.52 5.05
C SER A 103 7.68 11.29 6.08
N LYS A 104 8.73 10.66 6.63
CA LYS A 104 9.72 11.33 7.49
C LYS A 104 10.86 12.00 6.71
N LYS A 105 11.06 11.63 5.45
CA LYS A 105 12.18 12.11 4.61
C LYS A 105 11.78 13.19 3.60
N ILE A 106 10.49 13.30 3.28
CA ILE A 106 9.94 14.31 2.37
C ILE A 106 9.61 15.63 3.11
N HIS A 107 9.69 15.63 4.45
CA HIS A 107 9.58 16.83 5.29
C HIS A 107 10.93 17.08 5.96
#